data_AF-A0A943G0U7-F1
#
_entry.id   AF-A0A943G0U7-F1
#
_cell.length_a   1.000
_cell.length_b   1.000
_cell.length_c   1.000
_cell.angle_alpha   90.00
_cell.angle_beta   90.00
_cell.angle_gamma   90.00
#
_symmetry.space_group_name_H-M   'P 1'
#
loop_
_entity.id
_entity.type
_entity.pdbx_description
1 polymer ?
#
loop_
_entity_poly.entity_id
_entity_poly.type
_entity_poly.pdbx_seq_one_letter_code
_entity_poly.pdbx_strand_id
1 'polypeptide(L)'
;MNEKRLFDLREYKDLSQIKLADYLGITQQTYSLWEKGTKIIPLKHLNNLSNFYEISMDYIVGLTDEKNNSGIIKLTELNKNEIGSRIKKIREDNNLTLRDLAKELNTTSSTISAYETGKTLILTAFAYQICIKYNVSLDWLCGKRK
;
A
#
# COMPACT_ATOMS: atom_id res chain seq x y z
N MET A 1 -9.55 6.74 1.56
CA MET A 1 -9.06 6.19 0.28
C MET A 1 -9.95 6.77 -0.81
N ASN A 2 -9.38 7.44 -1.81
CA ASN A 2 -10.18 8.21 -2.77
C ASN A 2 -10.98 7.23 -3.66
N GLU A 3 -12.31 7.27 -3.57
CA GLU A 3 -13.23 6.17 -3.90
C GLU A 3 -13.38 5.88 -5.41
N LYS A 4 -12.68 6.60 -6.30
CA LYS A 4 -12.85 6.46 -7.76
C LYS A 4 -11.59 6.13 -8.55
N ARG A 5 -10.39 6.20 -7.96
CA ARG A 5 -9.15 6.07 -8.73
C ARG A 5 -8.97 4.71 -9.40
N LEU A 6 -9.38 3.62 -8.73
CA LEU A 6 -9.33 2.28 -9.33
C LEU A 6 -10.28 2.16 -10.53
N PHE A 7 -11.49 2.70 -10.39
CA PHE A 7 -12.47 2.73 -11.47
C PHE A 7 -11.94 3.55 -12.66
N ASP A 8 -11.44 4.76 -12.40
CA ASP A 8 -10.93 5.66 -13.46
C ASP A 8 -9.76 5.02 -14.23
N LEU A 9 -8.84 4.35 -13.53
CA LEU A 9 -7.71 3.65 -14.14
C LEU A 9 -8.16 2.47 -14.99
N ARG A 10 -9.20 1.74 -14.56
CA ARG A 10 -9.77 0.62 -15.29
C ARG A 10 -10.47 1.09 -16.57
N GLU A 11 -11.33 2.11 -16.47
CA GLU A 11 -12.03 2.69 -17.61
C GLU A 11 -11.05 3.30 -18.62
N TYR A 12 -10.01 4.00 -18.16
CA TYR A 12 -8.98 4.57 -19.04
C TYR A 12 -8.24 3.52 -19.90
N LYS A 13 -8.22 2.25 -19.48
CA LYS A 13 -7.60 1.14 -20.22
C LYS A 13 -8.63 0.25 -20.94
N ASP A 14 -9.91 0.63 -20.96
CA ASP A 14 -11.02 -0.15 -21.53
C ASP A 14 -11.08 -1.60 -21.00
N LEU A 15 -10.83 -1.77 -19.69
CA LEU A 15 -10.80 -3.09 -19.05
C LEU A 15 -12.11 -3.38 -18.30
N SER A 16 -12.57 -4.63 -18.37
CA SER A 16 -13.64 -5.10 -17.49
C SER A 16 -13.10 -5.45 -16.10
N GLN A 17 -13.96 -5.38 -15.08
CA GLN A 17 -13.61 -5.83 -13.72
C GLN A 17 -13.16 -7.30 -13.70
N ILE A 18 -13.72 -8.14 -14.58
CA ILE A 18 -13.35 -9.56 -14.73
C ILE A 18 -11.90 -9.66 -15.20
N LYS A 19 -11.50 -8.94 -16.26
CA LYS A 19 -10.13 -8.99 -16.80
C LYS A 19 -9.08 -8.60 -15.74
N LEU A 20 -9.35 -7.57 -14.94
CA LEU A 20 -8.44 -7.17 -13.87
C LEU A 20 -8.44 -8.15 -12.69
N ALA A 21 -9.59 -8.71 -12.35
CA ALA A 21 -9.68 -9.75 -11.34
C ALA A 21 -8.87 -10.99 -11.74
N ASP A 22 -8.97 -11.41 -13.00
CA ASP A 22 -8.19 -12.52 -13.56
C ASP A 22 -6.69 -12.22 -13.52
N TYR A 23 -6.27 -11.02 -13.93
CA TYR A 23 -4.88 -10.58 -13.83
C TYR A 23 -4.33 -10.61 -12.38
N LEU A 24 -5.18 -10.25 -11.41
CA LEU A 24 -4.82 -10.24 -9.99
C LEU A 24 -4.97 -11.60 -9.30
N GLY A 25 -5.56 -12.59 -9.97
CA GLY A 25 -5.88 -13.91 -9.41
C GLY A 25 -6.94 -13.85 -8.30
N ILE A 26 -7.94 -12.99 -8.44
CA ILE A 26 -9.04 -12.79 -7.48
C ILE A 26 -10.40 -12.91 -8.18
N THR A 27 -11.49 -12.89 -7.41
CA THR A 27 -12.83 -12.85 -7.98
C THR A 27 -13.22 -11.42 -8.40
N GLN A 28 -14.06 -11.31 -9.44
CA GLN A 28 -14.61 -10.02 -9.90
C GLN A 28 -15.33 -9.27 -8.76
N GLN A 29 -16.02 -10.00 -7.87
CA GLN A 29 -16.69 -9.41 -6.71
C GLN A 29 -15.67 -8.77 -5.77
N THR A 30 -14.53 -9.41 -5.53
CA THR A 30 -13.47 -8.86 -4.68
C THR A 30 -12.92 -7.56 -5.27
N TYR A 31 -12.67 -7.53 -6.58
CA TYR A 31 -12.22 -6.32 -7.26
C TYR A 31 -13.27 -5.21 -7.19
N SER A 32 -14.55 -5.53 -7.41
CA SER A 32 -15.66 -4.58 -7.30
C SER A 32 -15.77 -3.97 -5.89
N LEU A 33 -15.53 -4.75 -4.83
CA LEU A 33 -15.52 -4.24 -3.46
C LEU A 33 -14.39 -3.23 -3.21
N TRP A 34 -13.25 -3.38 -3.89
CA TRP A 34 -12.14 -2.43 -3.82
C TRP A 34 -12.47 -1.13 -4.54
N GLU A 35 -13.04 -1.21 -5.75
CA GLU A 35 -13.49 -0.02 -6.48
C GLU A 35 -14.55 0.77 -5.71
N LYS A 36 -15.47 0.07 -5.04
CA LYS A 36 -16.50 0.71 -4.20
C LYS A 36 -15.97 1.24 -2.87
N GLY A 37 -14.69 1.04 -2.54
CA GLY A 37 -14.11 1.43 -1.25
C GLY A 37 -14.58 0.60 -0.04
N THR A 38 -15.51 -0.34 -0.22
CA THR A 38 -16.06 -1.19 0.85
C THR A 38 -15.02 -2.13 1.47
N LYS A 39 -13.97 -2.49 0.73
CA LYS A 39 -12.85 -3.30 1.22
C LYS A 39 -11.54 -2.67 0.83
N ILE A 40 -10.60 -2.65 1.77
CA ILE A 40 -9.24 -2.16 1.53
C ILE A 40 -8.47 -3.19 0.69
N ILE A 41 -7.86 -2.71 -0.39
CA ILE A 41 -7.00 -3.53 -1.25
C ILE A 41 -5.76 -4.00 -0.47
N PRO A 42 -5.42 -5.30 -0.44
CA PRO A 42 -4.19 -5.77 0.19
C PRO A 42 -2.93 -5.25 -0.51
N LEU A 43 -1.86 -5.02 0.26
CA LEU A 43 -0.66 -4.33 -0.21
C LEU A 43 0.01 -5.05 -1.40
N LYS A 44 -0.06 -6.39 -1.42
CA LYS A 44 0.38 -7.22 -2.55
C LYS A 44 -0.33 -6.86 -3.86
N HIS A 45 -1.66 -6.77 -3.83
CA HIS A 45 -2.43 -6.43 -5.03
C HIS A 45 -2.27 -4.96 -5.41
N LEU A 46 -2.09 -4.08 -4.42
CA LEU A 46 -1.75 -2.68 -4.68
C LEU A 46 -0.43 -2.55 -5.45
N ASN A 47 0.59 -3.32 -5.07
CA ASN A 47 1.84 -3.38 -5.82
C ASN A 47 1.64 -3.88 -7.26
N ASN A 48 0.83 -4.92 -7.45
CA ASN A 48 0.52 -5.46 -8.78
C ASN A 48 -0.18 -4.41 -9.65
N LEU A 49 -1.16 -3.69 -9.12
CA LEU A 49 -1.84 -2.62 -9.85
C LEU A 49 -0.89 -1.45 -10.17
N SER A 50 -0.05 -1.06 -9.23
CA SER A 50 0.99 -0.05 -9.45
C SER A 50 1.94 -0.46 -10.58
N ASN A 51 2.35 -1.74 -10.64
CA ASN A 51 3.19 -2.25 -11.73
C ASN A 51 2.44 -2.31 -13.07
N PHE A 52 1.17 -2.72 -13.06
CA PHE A 52 0.35 -2.88 -14.25
C PHE A 52 0.05 -1.53 -14.93
N TYR A 53 -0.32 -0.53 -14.14
CA TYR A 53 -0.64 0.80 -14.63
C TYR A 53 0.58 1.72 -14.76
N GLU A 54 1.74 1.29 -14.24
CA GLU A 54 2.98 2.09 -14.20
C GLU A 54 2.78 3.43 -13.48
N ILE A 55 2.11 3.38 -12.33
CA ILE A 55 1.78 4.52 -11.48
C ILE A 55 2.17 4.25 -10.04
N SER A 56 2.33 5.34 -9.29
CA SER A 56 2.68 5.33 -7.88
C SER A 56 1.58 4.66 -7.05
N MET A 57 1.98 3.90 -6.02
CA MET A 57 1.03 3.42 -5.03
C MET A 57 0.35 4.60 -4.32
N ASP A 58 1.09 5.68 -4.04
CA ASP A 58 0.54 6.92 -3.48
C ASP A 58 -0.62 7.45 -4.32
N TYR A 59 -0.47 7.43 -5.64
CA TYR A 59 -1.56 7.80 -6.55
C TYR A 59 -2.73 6.81 -6.51
N ILE A 60 -2.52 5.51 -6.31
CA ILE A 60 -3.67 4.60 -6.26
C ILE A 60 -4.49 4.83 -4.97
N VAL A 61 -3.82 5.04 -3.83
CA VAL A 61 -4.50 5.12 -2.51
C VAL A 61 -5.01 6.51 -2.14
N GLY A 62 -4.63 7.57 -2.86
CA GLY A 62 -5.07 8.93 -2.53
C GLY A 62 -4.04 9.79 -1.79
N LEU A 63 -2.77 9.39 -1.71
CA LEU A 63 -1.72 10.15 -1.00
C LEU A 63 -1.14 11.29 -1.83
N THR A 64 -1.24 11.21 -3.16
CA THR A 64 -0.86 12.30 -4.09
C THR A 64 -1.85 12.38 -5.24
N ASP A 65 -2.12 13.57 -5.77
CA ASP A 65 -2.86 13.75 -7.03
C ASP A 65 -1.93 13.71 -8.25
N GLU A 66 -0.62 13.75 -8.03
CA GLU A 66 0.35 13.64 -9.10
C GLU A 66 0.38 12.20 -9.62
N LYS A 67 0.00 12.01 -10.89
CA LYS A 67 0.20 10.73 -11.60
C LYS A 67 1.68 10.45 -11.90
N ASN A 68 2.59 11.27 -11.37
CA ASN A 68 3.99 11.29 -11.73
C ASN A 68 4.65 9.96 -11.35
N ASN A 69 5.19 9.28 -12.36
CA ASN A 69 5.70 7.91 -12.29
C ASN A 69 7.23 7.83 -12.38
N SER A 70 7.88 9.00 -12.39
CA SER A 70 9.32 9.12 -12.55
C SER A 70 10.05 8.50 -11.35
N GLY A 71 10.74 7.39 -11.60
CA GLY A 71 11.57 6.69 -10.62
C GLY A 71 10.88 5.57 -9.84
N ILE A 72 9.68 5.12 -10.24
CA ILE A 72 9.02 3.96 -9.64
C ILE A 72 9.70 2.67 -10.11
N ILE A 73 10.19 1.88 -9.16
CA ILE A 73 10.76 0.56 -9.41
C ILE A 73 9.61 -0.46 -9.47
N LYS A 74 9.51 -1.21 -10.57
CA LYS A 74 8.59 -2.35 -10.67
C LYS A 74 9.11 -3.48 -9.77
N LEU A 75 8.33 -3.84 -8.75
CA LEU A 75 8.68 -4.92 -7.83
C LEU A 75 7.85 -6.16 -8.13
N THR A 76 8.48 -7.27 -8.46
CA THR A 76 7.77 -8.55 -8.64
C THR A 76 7.13 -9.00 -7.32
N GLU A 77 7.84 -8.81 -6.21
CA GLU A 77 7.36 -9.10 -4.86
C GLU A 77 7.81 -8.02 -3.86
N LEU A 78 7.02 -7.82 -2.81
CA LEU A 78 7.33 -6.89 -1.73
C LEU A 78 8.28 -7.53 -0.71
N ASN A 79 9.37 -6.82 -0.38
CA ASN A 79 10.30 -7.28 0.64
C ASN A 79 9.82 -6.87 2.04
N LYS A 80 9.29 -7.84 2.79
CA LYS A 80 8.77 -7.63 4.15
C LYS A 80 9.82 -7.11 5.12
N ASN A 81 11.07 -7.58 5.00
CA ASN A 81 12.16 -7.18 5.88
C ASN A 81 12.56 -5.73 5.63
N GLU A 82 12.58 -5.32 4.36
CA GLU A 82 12.85 -3.94 3.99
C GLU A 82 11.75 -2.99 4.45
N ILE A 83 10.48 -3.36 4.22
CA ILE A 83 9.32 -2.60 4.73
C ILE A 83 9.39 -2.49 6.25
N GLY A 84 9.65 -3.61 6.94
CA GLY A 84 9.82 -3.65 8.39
C GLY A 84 10.94 -2.73 8.89
N SER A 85 12.08 -2.74 8.21
CA SER A 85 13.21 -1.86 8.53
C SER A 85 12.86 -0.38 8.35
N ARG A 86 12.09 -0.02 7.31
CA ARG A 86 11.62 1.35 7.07
C ARG A 86 10.59 1.79 8.13
N ILE A 87 9.68 0.89 8.54
CA ILE A 87 8.75 1.15 9.66
C ILE A 87 9.52 1.40 10.96
N LYS A 88 10.50 0.53 11.26
CA LYS A 88 11.36 0.68 12.43
C LYS A 88 12.11 2.01 12.42
N LYS A 89 12.65 2.39 11.26
CA LYS A 89 13.31 3.67 11.08
C LYS A 89 12.38 4.85 11.39
N ILE A 90 11.16 4.87 10.84
CA ILE A 90 10.17 5.91 11.14
C ILE A 90 9.90 5.99 12.65
N ARG A 91 9.73 4.83 13.30
CA ARG A 91 9.48 4.76 14.73
C ARG A 91 10.63 5.37 15.54
N GLU A 92 11.87 5.02 15.20
CA GLU A 92 13.07 5.49 15.90
C GLU A 92 13.36 6.97 15.63
N ASP A 93 13.21 7.43 14.38
CA ASP A 93 13.36 8.84 13.99
C ASP A 93 12.37 9.76 14.74
N ASN A 94 11.21 9.22 15.16
CA ASN A 94 10.20 9.92 15.95
C ASN A 94 10.29 9.63 17.47
N ASN A 95 11.35 8.95 17.94
CA ASN A 95 11.56 8.58 19.35
C ASN A 95 10.41 7.75 19.96
N LEU A 96 9.76 6.91 19.16
CA LEU A 96 8.63 6.11 19.59
C LEU A 96 9.06 4.71 20.05
N THR A 97 8.40 4.20 21.09
CA THR A 97 8.49 2.78 21.44
C THR A 97 7.55 1.93 20.58
N LEU A 98 7.71 0.61 20.62
CA LEU A 98 6.76 -0.31 20.00
C LEU A 98 5.33 -0.15 20.56
N ARG A 99 5.19 0.33 21.80
CA ARG A 99 3.89 0.60 22.42
C ARG A 99 3.27 1.88 21.91
N ASP A 100 4.07 2.91 21.68
CA ASP A 100 3.59 4.20 21.19
C ASP A 100 3.06 4.03 19.76
N LEU A 101 3.86 3.46 18.85
CA LEU A 101 3.41 3.24 17.47
C LEU A 101 2.20 2.29 17.41
N ALA A 102 2.15 1.28 18.27
CA ALA A 102 1.00 0.38 18.36
C ALA A 102 -0.28 1.12 18.78
N LYS A 103 -0.19 1.98 19.80
CA LYS A 103 -1.30 2.80 20.27
C LYS A 103 -1.80 3.73 19.18
N GLU A 104 -0.89 4.35 18.43
CA GLU A 104 -1.25 5.25 17.33
C GLU A 104 -1.99 4.54 16.18
N LEU A 105 -1.57 3.32 15.85
CA LEU A 105 -2.20 2.51 14.80
C LEU A 105 -3.37 1.67 15.31
N ASN A 106 -3.81 1.87 16.56
CA ASN A 106 -4.87 1.09 17.22
C ASN A 106 -4.63 -0.43 17.11
N THR A 107 -3.42 -0.87 17.40
CA THR A 107 -2.98 -2.27 17.33
C THR A 107 -2.12 -2.64 18.56
N THR A 108 -1.46 -3.80 18.51
CA THR A 108 -0.60 -4.28 19.59
C THR A 108 0.87 -4.13 19.27
N SER A 109 1.73 -3.99 20.29
CA SER A 109 3.19 -3.95 20.11
C SER A 109 3.74 -5.22 19.46
N SER A 110 3.10 -6.37 19.69
CA SER A 110 3.44 -7.64 19.03
C SER A 110 3.20 -7.57 17.52
N THR A 111 2.11 -6.90 17.10
CA THR A 111 1.82 -6.65 15.69
C THR A 111 2.88 -5.76 15.06
N ILE A 112 3.26 -4.65 15.72
CA ILE A 112 4.32 -3.75 15.25
C ILE A 112 5.65 -4.49 15.14
N SER A 113 6.02 -5.25 16.17
CA SER A 113 7.24 -6.06 16.16
C SER A 113 7.25 -7.07 15.01
N ALA A 114 6.11 -7.71 14.72
CA ALA A 114 5.99 -8.65 13.60
C ALA A 114 6.13 -7.97 12.23
N TYR A 115 5.70 -6.72 12.10
CA TYR A 115 5.95 -5.91 10.90
C TYR A 115 7.42 -5.50 10.79
N GLU A 116 8.01 -4.95 11.86
CA GLU A 116 9.41 -4.47 11.87
C GLU A 116 10.42 -5.59 11.59
N THR A 117 10.14 -6.81 12.07
CA THR A 117 10.99 -7.98 11.85
C THR A 117 10.71 -8.68 10.52
N GLY A 118 9.74 -8.21 9.73
CA GLY A 118 9.35 -8.83 8.46
C GLY A 118 8.64 -10.19 8.60
N LYS A 119 8.31 -10.62 9.82
CA LYS A 119 7.57 -11.87 10.09
C LYS A 119 6.23 -11.89 9.35
N THR A 120 5.58 -10.75 9.23
CA THR A 120 4.36 -10.59 8.44
C THR A 120 4.36 -9.29 7.64
N LEU A 121 3.64 -9.28 6.52
CA LEU A 121 3.48 -8.08 5.69
C LEU A 121 2.51 -7.12 6.38
N ILE A 122 2.83 -5.84 6.40
CA ILE A 122 1.94 -4.81 6.91
C ILE A 122 0.63 -4.74 6.11
N LEU A 123 -0.48 -4.53 6.82
CA LEU A 123 -1.77 -4.29 6.18
C LEU A 123 -1.77 -2.90 5.52
N THR A 124 -2.39 -2.79 4.35
CA THR A 124 -2.48 -1.52 3.61
C THR A 124 -3.08 -0.40 4.44
N ALA A 125 -4.04 -0.70 5.31
CA ALA A 125 -4.65 0.27 6.21
C ALA A 125 -3.61 0.92 7.14
N PHE A 126 -2.76 0.11 7.78
CA PHE A 126 -1.72 0.60 8.67
C PHE A 126 -0.59 1.29 7.90
N ALA A 127 -0.19 0.75 6.75
CA ALA A 127 0.79 1.40 5.88
C ALA A 127 0.31 2.80 5.45
N TYR A 128 -0.95 2.92 5.04
CA TYR A 128 -1.57 4.19 4.68
C TYR A 128 -1.61 5.18 5.85
N GLN A 129 -1.97 4.70 7.05
CA GLN A 129 -1.96 5.54 8.26
C GLN A 129 -0.55 6.05 8.60
N ILE A 130 0.47 5.19 8.52
CA ILE A 130 1.88 5.60 8.71
C ILE A 130 2.25 6.65 7.67
N CYS A 131 1.92 6.43 6.39
CA CYS A 131 2.20 7.37 5.30
C CYS A 131 1.61 8.76 5.54
N ILE A 132 0.33 8.83 5.91
CA ILE A 132 -0.32 10.11 6.23
C ILE A 132 0.34 10.77 7.42
N LYS A 133 0.51 10.02 8.51
CA LYS A 133 0.91 10.58 9.79
C LYS A 133 2.33 11.14 9.77
N TYR A 134 3.24 10.42 9.12
CA TYR A 134 4.65 10.79 9.07
C TYR A 134 5.04 11.47 7.75
N ASN A 135 4.05 11.78 6.90
CA ASN A 135 4.25 12.39 5.59
C ASN A 135 5.28 11.64 4.73
N VAL A 136 5.17 10.31 4.68
CA VAL A 136 6.07 9.44 3.92
C VAL A 136 5.34 8.80 2.74
N SER A 137 6.03 8.70 1.60
CA SER A 137 5.52 8.00 0.42
C SER A 137 5.36 6.49 0.70
N LEU A 138 4.24 5.92 0.27
CA LEU A 138 3.96 4.49 0.28
C LEU A 138 4.87 3.75 -0.71
N ASP A 139 5.22 4.37 -1.83
CA ASP A 139 6.22 3.82 -2.75
C ASP A 139 7.59 3.72 -2.07
N TRP A 140 7.98 4.73 -1.31
CA TRP A 140 9.17 4.64 -0.46
C TRP A 140 8.97 3.54 0.60
N LEU A 141 7.88 3.53 1.37
CA LEU A 141 7.70 2.50 2.40
C LEU A 141 7.81 1.06 1.84
N CYS A 142 7.31 0.84 0.63
CA CYS A 142 7.32 -0.45 -0.05
C CYS A 142 8.60 -0.79 -0.83
N GLY A 143 9.59 0.10 -0.86
CA GLY A 143 10.85 -0.12 -1.60
C GLY A 143 10.77 0.17 -3.11
N LYS A 144 9.70 0.82 -3.57
CA LYS A 144 9.52 1.23 -4.98
C LYS A 144 10.22 2.54 -5.32
N ARG A 145 10.68 3.27 -4.31
CA ARG A 145 11.47 4.50 -4.45
C ARG A 145 12.65 4.48 -3.48
N LYS A 146 13.81 4.95 -3.97
CA LYS A 146 15.01 5.15 -3.15
C LYS A 146 14.96 6.52 -2.47
#